data_AF-A0A091MNG6-F1
#
_entry.id   AF-A0A091MNG6-F1
#
_cell.length_a   1.000
_cell.length_b   1.000
_cell.length_c   1.000
_cell.angle_alpha   90.00
_cell.angle_beta   90.00
_cell.angle_gamma   90.00
#
_symmetry.space_group_name_H-M   'P 1'
#
loop_
_entity.id
_entity.type
_entity.pdbx_description
1 polymer ?
#
loop_
_entity_poly.entity_id
_entity_poly.type
_entity_poly.pdbx_seq_one_letter_code
_entity_poly.pdbx_strand_id
1 'polypeptide(L)'
;VTITDDSTDDYQYEEVSADDDFSLQEDEDLPTALQTLQEQAEDAQILGSQSVLTPKKSVSEIPEAVDDFFCNFLVRLGMSRTLNCFQTEWYELIEKGVITVEDGGVVPAVYTHIQQLEAENMSLKKDLENYRLDV
;
A
#
# COMPACT_ATOMS: atom_id res chain seq x y z
N VAL A 1 -26.63 37.83 -56.22
CA VAL A 1 -26.28 37.25 -54.90
C VAL A 1 -26.28 38.39 -53.92
N THR A 2 -27.28 38.43 -53.06
CA THR A 2 -27.40 39.41 -51.97
C THR A 2 -27.68 38.58 -50.74
N ILE A 3 -26.63 38.30 -49.98
CA ILE A 3 -26.72 37.62 -48.69
C ILE A 3 -26.76 38.75 -47.67
N THR A 4 -27.95 39.06 -47.16
CA THR A 4 -28.10 39.87 -45.95
C THR A 4 -28.49 38.91 -44.85
N ASP A 5 -27.47 38.43 -44.16
CA ASP A 5 -27.54 37.72 -42.90
C ASP A 5 -27.75 38.78 -41.81
N ASP A 6 -28.94 38.81 -41.21
CA ASP A 6 -29.21 39.62 -40.01
C ASP A 6 -29.74 38.66 -38.94
N SER A 7 -28.82 37.84 -38.44
CA SER A 7 -29.02 37.03 -37.24
C SER A 7 -29.11 37.97 -36.05
N THR A 8 -30.32 38.26 -35.60
CA THR A 8 -30.59 39.11 -34.44
C THR A 8 -29.97 38.48 -33.20
N ASP A 9 -28.90 39.10 -32.73
CA ASP A 9 -28.05 38.63 -31.66
C ASP A 9 -28.70 38.94 -30.30
N ASP A 10 -29.47 37.99 -29.76
CA ASP A 10 -30.22 38.15 -28.50
C ASP A 10 -29.34 37.84 -27.28
N TYR A 11 -28.09 38.32 -27.27
CA TYR A 11 -27.22 38.20 -26.11
C TYR A 11 -27.62 39.23 -25.05
N GLN A 12 -28.27 38.75 -23.99
CA GLN A 12 -28.35 39.49 -22.73
C GLN A 12 -26.95 39.54 -22.10
N TYR A 13 -26.38 40.73 -22.06
CA TYR A 13 -25.20 41.01 -21.26
C TYR A 13 -25.58 40.90 -19.78
N GLU A 14 -24.95 39.97 -19.08
CA GLU A 14 -25.00 39.90 -17.62
C GLU A 14 -24.13 41.04 -17.08
N GLU A 15 -24.74 41.98 -16.34
CA GLU A 15 -24.02 43.08 -15.68
C GLU A 15 -23.17 42.48 -14.57
N VAL A 16 -21.86 42.37 -14.82
CA VAL A 16 -20.89 41.95 -13.80
C VAL A 16 -20.81 43.04 -12.73
N SER A 17 -21.10 42.68 -11.50
CA SER A 17 -20.95 43.57 -10.34
C SER A 17 -19.53 44.12 -10.29
N ALA A 18 -19.37 45.45 -10.24
CA ALA A 18 -18.07 46.10 -10.06
C ALA A 18 -17.46 45.87 -8.66
N ASP A 19 -18.19 45.18 -7.78
CA ASP A 19 -17.81 44.88 -6.40
C ASP A 19 -17.12 43.51 -6.25
N ASP A 20 -16.59 42.93 -7.33
CA ASP A 20 -15.47 41.99 -7.18
C ASP A 20 -14.27 42.82 -6.73
N ASP A 21 -14.17 43.00 -5.41
CA ASP A 21 -12.97 43.43 -4.71
C ASP A 21 -11.89 42.37 -4.97
N PHE A 22 -11.32 42.41 -6.18
CA PHE A 22 -9.96 41.95 -6.40
C PHE A 22 -9.11 42.84 -5.51
N SER A 23 -9.00 42.45 -4.25
CA SER A 23 -7.85 42.77 -3.43
C SER A 23 -6.67 42.10 -4.13
N LEU A 24 -6.20 42.73 -5.21
CA LEU A 24 -4.87 42.53 -5.74
C LEU A 24 -4.00 42.97 -4.57
N GLN A 25 -3.52 41.99 -3.83
CA GLN A 25 -2.54 42.21 -2.79
C GLN A 25 -1.30 42.76 -3.51
N GLU A 26 -1.20 44.09 -3.56
CA GLU A 26 -0.18 44.86 -4.30
C GLU A 26 1.25 44.68 -3.74
N ASP A 27 1.47 43.69 -2.88
CA ASP A 27 2.73 43.47 -2.16
C ASP A 27 3.42 42.13 -2.53
N GLU A 28 3.05 41.47 -3.62
CA GLU A 28 3.91 40.42 -4.19
C GLU A 28 5.04 41.04 -5.03
N ASP A 29 6.04 41.56 -4.32
CA ASP A 29 7.29 42.01 -4.90
C ASP A 29 7.94 40.89 -5.75
N LEU A 30 8.44 41.22 -6.95
CA LEU A 30 9.20 40.30 -7.83
C LEU A 30 10.18 39.35 -7.11
N PRO A 31 10.99 39.80 -6.12
CA PRO A 31 11.84 38.90 -5.35
C PRO A 31 11.07 37.80 -4.59
N THR A 32 9.89 38.10 -4.05
CA THR A 32 9.05 37.13 -3.33
C THR A 32 8.56 36.05 -4.28
N ALA A 33 8.13 36.41 -5.49
CA ALA A 33 7.72 35.46 -6.52
C ALA A 33 8.88 34.56 -7.00
N LEU A 34 10.09 35.10 -7.09
CA LEU A 34 11.27 34.29 -7.42
C LEU A 34 11.64 33.34 -6.28
N GLN A 35 11.49 33.77 -5.03
CA GLN A 35 11.75 32.95 -3.86
C GLN A 35 10.75 31.79 -3.75
N THR A 36 9.45 32.03 -3.97
CA THR A 36 8.44 30.96 -3.92
C THR A 36 8.64 29.93 -5.04
N LEU A 37 9.04 30.36 -6.24
CA LEU A 37 9.39 29.44 -7.33
C LEU A 37 10.61 28.59 -7.01
N GLN A 38 11.61 29.17 -6.33
CA GLN A 38 12.79 28.43 -5.90
C GLN A 38 12.46 27.42 -4.79
N GLU A 39 11.72 27.82 -3.76
CA GLU A 39 11.26 26.94 -2.69
C GLU A 39 10.42 25.78 -3.23
N GLN A 40 9.52 26.05 -4.18
CA GLN A 40 8.71 25.01 -4.82
C GLN A 40 9.56 24.02 -5.66
N ALA A 41 10.63 24.51 -6.32
CA ALA A 41 11.56 23.67 -7.05
C ALA A 41 12.42 22.80 -6.12
N GLU A 42 12.83 23.34 -4.97
CA GLU A 42 13.55 22.60 -3.93
C GLU A 42 12.65 21.51 -3.30
N ASP A 43 11.41 21.83 -2.98
CA ASP A 43 10.43 20.86 -2.48
C ASP A 43 10.14 19.74 -3.48
N ALA A 44 9.98 20.08 -4.76
CA ALA A 44 9.80 19.09 -5.82
C ALA A 44 11.05 18.18 -5.98
N GLN A 45 12.25 18.74 -5.80
CA GLN A 45 13.50 17.97 -5.82
C GLN A 45 13.62 17.05 -4.60
N ILE A 46 13.22 17.50 -3.40
CA ILE A 46 13.20 16.69 -2.18
C ILE A 46 12.19 15.54 -2.32
N LEU A 47 10.98 15.82 -2.82
CA LEU A 47 9.94 14.81 -3.06
C LEU A 47 10.37 13.79 -4.12
N GLY A 48 10.98 14.26 -5.21
CA GLY A 48 11.55 13.40 -6.25
C GLY A 48 12.68 12.52 -5.72
N SER A 49 13.51 13.03 -4.80
CA SER A 49 14.61 12.29 -4.18
C SER A 49 14.13 11.26 -3.15
N GLN A 50 13.07 11.54 -2.40
CA GLN A 50 12.44 10.57 -1.49
C GLN A 50 11.73 9.44 -2.26
N SER A 51 11.12 9.73 -3.41
CA SER A 51 10.44 8.70 -4.21
C SER A 51 11.40 7.67 -4.81
N VAL A 52 12.69 7.99 -4.93
CA VAL A 52 13.72 7.08 -5.48
C VAL A 52 14.32 6.16 -4.41
N LEU A 53 14.16 6.45 -3.11
CA LEU A 53 14.85 5.73 -2.03
C LEU A 53 14.07 4.61 -1.35
N THR A 54 12.87 4.24 -1.82
CA THR A 54 12.33 2.92 -1.48
C THR A 54 11.61 2.29 -2.68
N PRO A 55 12.25 1.36 -3.40
CA PRO A 55 11.48 0.23 -3.90
C PRO A 55 10.76 -0.30 -2.67
N LYS A 56 9.42 -0.23 -2.66
CA LYS A 56 8.55 -0.92 -1.70
C LYS A 56 9.19 -2.27 -1.50
N LYS A 57 9.86 -2.46 -0.34
CA LYS A 57 10.75 -3.61 -0.12
C LYS A 57 9.89 -4.82 -0.40
N SER A 58 10.04 -5.40 -1.58
CA SER A 58 9.46 -6.68 -1.91
C SER A 58 10.22 -7.58 -0.98
N VAL A 59 9.66 -7.80 0.21
CA VAL A 59 10.12 -8.80 1.15
C VAL A 59 10.14 -10.05 0.29
N SER A 60 11.35 -10.45 -0.12
CA SER A 60 11.53 -11.74 -0.74
C SER A 60 11.04 -12.71 0.31
N GLU A 61 9.82 -13.22 0.15
CA GLU A 61 9.27 -14.23 1.03
C GLU A 61 10.25 -15.39 0.94
N ILE A 62 11.02 -15.57 2.02
CA ILE A 62 11.88 -16.74 2.17
C ILE A 62 10.91 -17.91 2.17
N PRO A 63 11.02 -18.86 1.23
CA PRO A 63 10.09 -19.99 1.15
C PRO A 63 10.10 -20.74 2.48
N GLU A 64 8.92 -20.91 3.08
CA GLU A 64 8.78 -21.66 4.33
C GLU A 64 9.11 -23.13 4.06
N ALA A 65 9.92 -23.74 4.92
CA ALA A 65 10.19 -25.17 4.85
C ALA A 65 8.93 -25.97 5.24
N VAL A 66 8.74 -27.13 4.62
CA VAL A 66 7.51 -27.93 4.84
C VAL A 66 7.38 -28.41 6.29
N ASP A 67 8.49 -28.77 6.93
CA ASP A 67 8.52 -29.19 8.33
C ASP A 67 8.16 -28.06 9.29
N ASP A 68 8.67 -26.84 9.04
CA ASP A 68 8.30 -25.64 9.78
C ASP A 68 6.79 -25.34 9.63
N PHE A 69 6.26 -25.42 8.42
CA PHE A 69 4.84 -25.20 8.15
C PHE A 69 3.95 -26.18 8.91
N PHE A 70 4.29 -27.48 8.92
CA PHE A 70 3.53 -28.47 9.68
C PHE A 70 3.63 -28.23 11.18
N CYS A 71 4.81 -27.85 11.69
CA CYS A 71 4.97 -27.49 13.10
C CYS A 71 4.06 -26.30 13.45
N ASN A 72 4.10 -25.23 12.66
CA ASN A 72 3.30 -24.03 12.84
C ASN A 72 1.79 -24.33 12.77
N PHE A 73 1.38 -25.17 11.84
CA PHE A 73 0.00 -25.61 11.69
C PHE A 73 -0.50 -26.38 12.92
N LEU A 74 0.27 -27.37 13.39
CA LEU A 74 -0.09 -28.17 14.55
C LEU A 74 -0.10 -27.37 15.85
N VAL A 75 0.82 -26.41 16.01
CA VAL A 75 0.82 -25.45 17.13
C VAL A 75 -0.46 -24.62 17.11
N ARG A 76 -0.83 -24.06 15.95
CA ARG A 76 -2.02 -23.20 15.81
C ARG A 76 -3.32 -23.94 16.12
N LEU A 77 -3.40 -25.22 15.76
CA LEU A 77 -4.55 -26.08 16.07
C LEU A 77 -4.53 -26.66 17.50
N GLY A 78 -3.48 -26.40 18.29
CA GLY A 78 -3.35 -26.94 19.65
C GLY A 78 -3.09 -28.45 19.69
N MET A 79 -2.62 -29.04 18.59
CA MET A 79 -2.40 -30.48 18.45
C MET A 79 -1.04 -30.92 19.00
N SER A 80 -0.76 -30.63 20.27
CA SER A 80 0.56 -30.82 20.90
C SER A 80 1.05 -32.27 20.90
N ARG A 81 0.16 -33.25 21.08
CA ARG A 81 0.52 -34.68 21.00
C ARG A 81 0.95 -35.08 19.59
N THR A 82 0.21 -34.64 18.57
CA THR A 82 0.52 -34.91 17.16
C THR A 82 1.81 -34.23 16.76
N LEU A 83 2.03 -32.99 17.21
CA LEU A 83 3.29 -32.27 17.00
C LEU A 83 4.48 -33.05 17.56
N ASN A 84 4.37 -33.53 18.79
CA ASN A 84 5.46 -34.29 19.42
C ASN A 84 5.77 -35.61 18.70
N CYS A 85 4.73 -36.36 18.29
CA CYS A 85 4.91 -37.55 17.46
C CYS A 85 5.58 -37.21 16.13
N PHE A 86 5.07 -36.19 15.42
CA PHE A 86 5.62 -35.75 14.14
C PHE A 86 7.10 -35.38 14.24
N GLN A 87 7.47 -34.53 15.21
CA GLN A 87 8.86 -34.12 15.40
C GLN A 87 9.76 -35.32 15.72
N THR A 88 9.32 -36.22 16.59
CA THR A 88 10.10 -37.43 16.96
C THR A 88 10.37 -38.30 15.73
N GLU A 89 9.32 -38.63 14.97
CA GLU A 89 9.44 -39.47 13.78
C GLU A 89 10.25 -38.79 12.68
N TRP A 90 10.04 -37.49 12.47
CA TRP A 90 10.75 -36.71 11.46
C TRP A 90 12.26 -36.66 11.71
N TYR A 91 12.68 -36.36 12.95
CA TYR A 91 14.10 -36.36 13.30
C TYR A 91 14.70 -37.77 13.29
N GLU A 92 13.95 -38.80 13.66
CA GLU A 92 14.40 -40.19 13.57
C GLU A 92 14.64 -40.60 12.10
N LEU A 93 13.77 -40.17 11.18
CA LEU A 93 13.92 -40.41 9.74
C LEU A 93 15.14 -39.68 9.17
N ILE A 94 15.42 -38.45 9.64
CA ILE A 94 16.62 -37.69 9.28
C ILE A 94 17.89 -38.38 9.78
N GLU A 95 17.90 -38.79 11.06
CA GLU A 95 19.07 -39.47 11.66
C GLU A 95 19.39 -40.78 10.96
N LYS A 96 18.36 -41.53 10.55
CA LYS A 96 18.51 -42.76 9.76
C LYS A 96 18.90 -42.50 8.30
N GLY A 97 18.91 -41.25 7.85
CA GLY A 97 19.21 -40.85 6.47
C GLY A 97 18.16 -41.32 5.47
N VAL A 98 16.93 -41.60 5.92
CA VAL A 98 15.81 -42.00 5.05
C VAL A 98 15.25 -40.79 4.31
N ILE A 99 15.28 -39.63 4.97
CA ILE A 99 14.98 -38.33 4.39
C ILE A 99 16.13 -37.38 4.71
N THR A 100 16.49 -36.53 3.77
CA THR A 100 17.37 -35.38 4.00
C THR A 100 16.53 -34.17 4.40
N VAL A 101 17.15 -33.18 5.04
CA VAL A 101 16.50 -31.90 5.36
C VAL A 101 15.97 -31.22 4.08
N GLU A 102 16.60 -31.50 2.93
CA GLU A 102 16.26 -30.90 1.64
C GLU A 102 15.11 -31.64 0.93
N ASP A 103 14.86 -32.91 1.28
CA ASP A 103 13.74 -33.70 0.76
C ASP A 103 12.37 -33.20 1.26
N GLY A 104 12.36 -32.44 2.36
CA GLY A 104 11.15 -31.79 2.87
C GLY A 104 10.56 -30.81 1.86
N GLY A 105 11.39 -30.18 1.03
CA GLY A 105 10.96 -29.17 0.08
C GLY A 105 10.45 -27.88 0.74
N VAL A 106 9.94 -26.98 -0.09
CA VAL A 106 9.40 -25.67 0.34
C VAL A 106 7.91 -25.61 0.10
N VAL A 107 7.20 -24.92 0.99
CA VAL A 107 5.77 -24.70 0.85
C VAL A 107 5.51 -23.77 -0.35
N PRO A 108 4.55 -24.12 -1.24
CA PRO A 108 4.14 -23.23 -2.31
C PRO A 108 3.65 -21.89 -1.76
N ALA A 109 4.19 -20.78 -2.30
CA ALA A 109 3.90 -19.43 -1.83
C ALA A 109 2.40 -19.09 -1.76
N VAL A 110 1.56 -19.74 -2.57
CA VAL A 110 0.10 -19.56 -2.55
C VAL A 110 -0.49 -19.86 -1.17
N TYR A 111 -0.03 -20.91 -0.47
CA TYR A 111 -0.56 -21.26 0.85
C TYR A 111 -0.14 -20.26 1.92
N THR A 112 1.12 -19.84 1.90
CA THR A 112 1.64 -18.81 2.79
C THR A 112 0.93 -17.47 2.56
N HIS A 113 0.68 -17.12 1.30
CA HIS A 113 -0.04 -15.89 0.94
C HIS A 113 -1.50 -15.89 1.42
N ILE A 114 -2.22 -17.01 1.25
CA ILE A 114 -3.59 -17.15 1.79
C ILE A 114 -3.59 -16.93 3.29
N GLN A 115 -2.65 -17.54 4.01
CA GLN A 115 -2.56 -17.42 5.47
C GLN A 115 -2.26 -15.98 5.93
N GLN A 116 -1.40 -15.27 5.21
CA GLN A 116 -1.13 -13.84 5.48
C GLN A 116 -2.37 -12.99 5.24
N LEU A 117 -3.07 -13.18 4.12
CA LEU A 117 -4.30 -12.45 3.81
C LEU A 117 -5.41 -12.71 4.83
N GLU A 118 -5.52 -13.93 5.36
CA GLU A 118 -6.44 -14.26 6.44
C GLU A 118 -6.09 -13.51 7.74
N ALA A 119 -4.80 -13.45 8.09
CA ALA A 119 -4.32 -12.72 9.26
C ALA A 119 -4.56 -11.21 9.13
N GLU A 120 -4.29 -10.62 7.96
CA GLU A 120 -4.55 -9.21 7.65
C GLU A 120 -6.05 -8.91 7.68
N ASN A 121 -6.89 -9.77 7.12
CA ASN A 121 -8.35 -9.62 7.21
C ASN A 121 -8.83 -9.64 8.66
N MET A 122 -8.28 -10.53 9.49
CA MET A 122 -8.62 -10.61 10.90
C MET A 122 -8.21 -9.34 11.66
N SER A 123 -7.01 -8.79 11.40
CA SER A 123 -6.57 -7.55 12.03
C SER A 123 -7.41 -6.36 11.58
N LEU A 124 -7.65 -6.21 10.27
CA LEU A 124 -8.45 -5.11 9.73
C LEU A 124 -9.90 -5.13 10.25
N LYS A 125 -10.51 -6.32 10.36
CA LYS A 125 -11.84 -6.46 10.97
C LYS A 125 -11.84 -6.03 12.43
N LYS A 126 -10.80 -6.39 13.18
CA LYS A 126 -10.66 -5.97 14.59
C LYS A 126 -10.50 -4.45 14.70
N ASP A 127 -9.70 -3.84 13.84
CA ASP A 127 -9.51 -2.39 13.83
C ASP A 127 -10.82 -1.67 13.48
N LEU A 128 -11.56 -2.15 12.48
CA LEU A 128 -12.89 -1.61 12.15
C LEU A 128 -13.87 -1.72 13.33
N GLU A 129 -13.87 -2.83 14.07
CA GLU A 129 -14.71 -2.98 15.26
C GLU A 129 -14.30 -1.97 16.35
N ASN A 130 -13.01 -1.79 16.59
CA ASN A 130 -12.52 -0.80 17.56
C ASN A 130 -12.98 0.62 17.17
N TYR A 131 -12.83 1.01 15.89
CA TYR A 131 -13.29 2.32 15.42
C TYR A 131 -14.82 2.50 15.50
N ARG A 132 -15.60 1.42 15.43
CA ARG A 132 -17.06 1.47 15.63
C ARG A 132 -17.46 1.64 17.08
N LEU A 133 -16.63 1.21 18.02
CA LEU A 133 -16.86 1.34 19.47
C LEU A 133 -16.38 2.69 20.01
N ASP A 134 -15.46 3.37 19.30
CA ASP A 134 -14.95 4.69 19.64
C ASP A 134 -15.84 5.87 19.17
N VAL A 135 -17.02 5.59 18.59
CA VAL A 135 -18.06 6.55 18.17
C VAL A 135 -19.33 6.36 18.99
#